data_AF-A0A958FEQ9-F1
#
_entry.id   AF-A0A958FEQ9-F1
#
_cell.length_a   1.000
_cell.length_b   1.000
_cell.length_c   1.000
_cell.angle_alpha   90.00
_cell.angle_beta   90.00
_cell.angle_gamma   90.00
#
_symmetry.space_group_name_H-M   'P 1'
#
loop_
_entity.id
_entity.type
_entity.pdbx_description
1 polymer ?
#
loop_
_entity_poly.entity_id
_entity_poly.type
_entity_poly.pdbx_seq_one_letter_code
_entity_poly.pdbx_strand_id
1 'polypeptide(L)' 'MNGNKDSEFSPVQSPYSLGEEIANSITHGIGAALSVAGTAVLIVLAALYGDAWRIVSFSIYGSALIILYLASTLYHS' A
#
# COMPACT_ATOMS: atom_id res chain seq x y z
N MET A 1 21.21 -20.35 45.65
CA MET A 1 21.12 -19.29 44.62
C MET A 1 21.49 -19.93 43.29
N ASN A 2 20.52 -20.26 42.44
CA ASN A 2 20.79 -20.59 41.05
C ASN A 2 19.91 -19.66 40.21
N GLY A 3 20.57 -18.81 39.43
CA GLY A 3 19.93 -17.78 38.62
C GLY A 3 19.45 -18.37 37.32
N ASN A 4 18.14 -18.51 37.17
CA ASN A 4 17.50 -18.49 35.85
C ASN A 4 17.64 -17.07 35.30
N LYS A 5 18.63 -16.89 34.43
CA LYS A 5 18.85 -15.68 33.63
C LYS A 5 18.73 -16.08 32.17
N ASP A 6 17.51 -16.32 31.74
CA ASP A 6 17.21 -16.75 30.38
C ASP A 6 15.73 -16.55 30.01
N SER A 7 15.02 -15.68 30.73
CA SER A 7 13.83 -15.00 30.18
C SER A 7 14.26 -13.92 29.17
N GLU A 8 15.13 -14.30 28.23
CA GLU A 8 15.51 -13.49 27.09
C GLU A 8 14.26 -13.45 26.20
N PHE A 9 13.54 -12.33 26.28
CA PHE A 9 12.44 -12.02 25.38
C PHE A 9 13.00 -11.99 23.97
N SER A 10 12.97 -13.15 23.31
CA SER A 10 13.18 -13.25 21.88
C SER A 10 11.94 -12.60 21.25
N PRO A 11 12.03 -11.42 20.61
CA PRO A 11 10.92 -10.98 19.79
C PRO A 11 10.68 -12.11 18.79
N VAL A 12 9.49 -12.72 18.83
CA VAL A 12 9.08 -13.70 17.82
C VAL A 12 8.95 -12.92 16.52
N GLN A 13 10.08 -12.67 15.86
CA GLN A 13 10.12 -12.27 14.47
C GLN A 13 9.87 -13.55 13.70
N SER A 14 8.58 -13.84 13.46
CA SER A 14 8.19 -14.83 12.47
C SER A 14 8.83 -14.41 11.15
N PRO A 15 9.78 -15.18 10.59
CA PRO A 15 10.23 -14.93 9.23
C PRO A 15 8.98 -15.12 8.38
N TYR A 16 8.45 -14.04 7.80
CA TYR A 16 7.38 -14.15 6.82
C TYR A 16 7.82 -15.19 5.79
N SER A 17 6.96 -16.16 5.53
CA SER A 17 7.29 -17.16 4.52
C SER A 17 7.42 -16.47 3.17
N LEU A 18 8.30 -16.96 2.29
CA LEU A 18 8.43 -16.38 0.93
C LEU A 18 7.08 -16.31 0.19
N GLY A 19 6.13 -17.19 0.52
CA GLY A 19 4.77 -17.13 0.00
C GLY A 19 3.98 -15.91 0.45
N GLU A 20 4.14 -15.47 1.70
CA GLU A 20 3.50 -14.25 2.23
C GLU A 20 4.10 -12.98 1.61
N GLU A 21 5.41 -12.94 1.39
CA GLU A 21 6.07 -11.81 0.72
C GLU A 21 5.64 -11.66 -0.75
N ILE A 22 5.54 -12.79 -1.47
CA ILE A 22 5.03 -12.82 -2.86
C ILE A 22 3.55 -12.41 -2.90
N ALA A 23 2.72 -12.93 -2.00
CA ALA A 23 1.32 -12.56 -1.93
C ALA A 23 1.13 -11.07 -1.62
N ASN A 24 1.94 -10.51 -0.70
CA ASN A 24 1.94 -9.08 -0.39
C ASN A 24 2.34 -8.24 -1.60
N SER A 25 3.38 -8.65 -2.33
CA SER A 25 3.88 -7.95 -3.51
C SER A 25 2.87 -7.94 -4.66
N ILE A 26 2.21 -9.07 -4.91
CA ILE A 26 1.17 -9.17 -5.95
C ILE A 26 -0.04 -8.29 -5.61
N THR A 27 -0.49 -8.33 -4.35
CA THR A 27 -1.66 -7.56 -3.91
C THR A 27 -1.38 -6.05 -3.99
N HIS A 28 -0.16 -5.62 -3.64
CA HIS A 28 0.26 -4.23 -3.79
C HIS A 28 0.43 -3.80 -5.25
N GLY A 29 1.02 -4.65 -6.10
CA GLY A 29 1.16 -4.36 -7.53
C GLY A 29 -0.19 -4.23 -8.25
N ILE A 30 -1.14 -5.11 -7.95
CA ILE A 30 -2.51 -5.01 -8.47
C ILE A 30 -3.21 -3.76 -7.94
N GLY A 31 -3.04 -3.45 -6.64
CA GLY A 31 -3.54 -2.23 -6.03
C GLY A 31 -3.01 -0.96 -6.70
N ALA A 32 -1.72 -0.93 -7.03
CA ALA A 32 -1.10 0.18 -7.77
C ALA A 32 -1.73 0.38 -9.15
N ALA A 33 -1.87 -0.71 -9.92
CA ALA A 33 -2.45 -0.66 -11.26
C ALA A 33 -3.93 -0.21 -11.24
N LEU A 34 -4.72 -0.77 -10.32
CA LEU A 34 -6.12 -0.38 -10.13
C LEU A 34 -6.26 1.06 -9.66
N SER A 35 -5.35 1.55 -8.82
CA SER A 35 -5.32 2.94 -8.38
C SER A 35 -5.09 3.91 -9.54
N VAL A 36 -4.14 3.62 -10.44
CA VAL A 36 -3.90 4.45 -11.63
C VAL A 36 -5.13 4.47 -12.53
N ALA A 37 -5.69 3.30 -12.84
CA ALA A 37 -6.87 3.18 -13.71
C ALA A 37 -8.10 3.88 -13.10
N GLY A 38 -8.37 3.66 -11.82
CA GLY A 38 -9.49 4.28 -11.10
C GLY A 38 -9.35 5.80 -11.01
N THR A 39 -8.14 6.31 -10.76
CA THR A 39 -7.86 7.75 -10.74
C THR A 39 -8.14 8.38 -12.11
N ALA A 40 -7.67 7.76 -13.19
CA ALA A 40 -7.91 8.26 -14.55
C ALA A 40 -9.42 8.32 -14.85
N VAL A 41 -10.18 7.28 -14.50
CA VAL A 41 -11.64 7.26 -14.69
C VAL A 41 -12.33 8.36 -13.89
N LEU A 42 -11.98 8.53 -12.61
CA LEU A 42 -12.58 9.57 -11.76
C LEU A 42 -12.29 10.99 -12.28
N ILE A 43 -11.06 11.25 -12.75
CA ILE A 43 -10.69 12.54 -13.35
C ILE A 43 -11.47 12.79 -14.65
N VAL A 44 -11.58 11.79 -15.53
CA VAL A 44 -12.34 11.91 -16.78
C VAL A 44 -13.82 12.18 -16.50
N LEU A 45 -14.43 11.44 -15.57
CA LEU A 45 -15.83 11.66 -15.19
C LEU A 45 -16.05 13.03 -14.54
N ALA A 46 -15.11 13.50 -13.71
CA ALA A 46 -15.16 14.85 -13.15
C ALA A 46 -14.97 15.94 -14.20
N ALA A 47 -14.16 15.70 -15.23
CA ALA A 47 -13.99 16.64 -16.34
C ALA A 47 -15.24 16.71 -17.24
N LEU A 48 -15.95 15.60 -17.41
CA LEU A 48 -17.16 15.53 -18.24
C LEU A 48 -18.42 16.04 -17.53
N TYR A 49 -18.56 15.78 -16.23
CA TYR A 49 -19.82 15.99 -15.49
C TYR A 49 -19.66 16.75 -14.17
N GLY A 50 -18.44 17.14 -13.82
CA GLY A 50 -18.10 17.73 -12.53
C GLY A 50 -17.64 19.19 -12.60
N ASP A 51 -17.25 19.70 -11.44
CA ASP A 51 -16.66 21.02 -11.27
C ASP A 51 -15.15 20.91 -10.99
N ALA A 52 -14.47 22.04 -10.97
CA ALA A 52 -13.03 22.09 -10.69
C ALA A 52 -12.66 21.47 -9.33
N TRP A 53 -13.55 21.54 -8.33
CA TRP A 53 -13.32 20.97 -7.00
C TRP A 53 -13.27 19.43 -7.02
N ARG A 54 -14.12 18.78 -7.81
CA ARG A 54 -14.09 17.32 -7.99
C ARG A 54 -12.80 16.86 -8.64
N ILE A 55 -12.32 17.57 -9.67
CA ILE A 55 -11.05 17.25 -10.34
C ILE A 55 -9.87 17.32 -9.37
N VAL A 56 -9.79 18.40 -8.57
CA VAL A 56 -8.73 18.58 -7.58
C VAL A 56 -8.79 17.47 -6.53
N SER A 57 -9.98 17.17 -6.01
CA SER A 57 -10.18 16.17 -4.96
C SER A 57 -9.79 14.76 -5.43
N PHE A 58 -10.21 14.37 -6.63
CA PHE A 58 -9.85 13.06 -7.20
C PHE A 58 -8.38 12.96 -7.57
N SER A 59 -7.75 14.06 -7.99
CA SER A 59 -6.30 14.09 -8.25
C SER A 59 -5.48 13.89 -6.97
N ILE A 60 -5.87 14.55 -5.86
CA ILE A 60 -5.21 14.37 -4.56
C ILE A 60 -5.41 12.95 -4.05
N TYR A 61 -6.63 12.43 -4.09
CA TYR A 61 -6.93 11.08 -3.64
C TYR A 61 -6.17 10.02 -4.45
N GLY A 62 -6.19 10.14 -5.79
CA GLY A 62 -5.53 9.20 -6.68
C GLY A 62 -4.01 9.21 -6.58
N SER A 63 -3.40 10.40 -6.49
CA SER A 63 -1.95 10.51 -6.28
C SER A 63 -1.51 9.92 -4.93
N ALA A 64 -2.29 10.12 -3.87
CA ALA A 64 -2.02 9.51 -2.56
C ALA A 64 -2.06 7.97 -2.63
N LEU A 65 -3.05 7.39 -3.31
CA LEU A 65 -3.10 5.94 -3.51
C LEU A 65 -1.92 5.41 -4.33
N ILE A 66 -1.54 6.10 -5.41
CA ILE A 66 -0.36 5.71 -6.21
C ILE A 66 0.90 5.70 -5.34
N ILE A 67 1.12 6.76 -4.56
CA ILE A 67 2.27 6.87 -3.65
C ILE A 67 2.21 5.78 -2.58
N LEU A 68 1.04 5.50 -1.99
CA LEU A 68 0.85 4.47 -0.97
C LEU A 68 1.22 3.08 -1.49
N TYR A 69 0.73 2.70 -2.69
CA TYR A 69 1.04 1.40 -3.28
C TYR A 69 2.49 1.29 -3.75
N LEU A 70 3.08 2.37 -4.28
CA LEU A 70 4.51 2.40 -4.62
C LEU A 70 5.38 2.28 -3.38
N ALA A 71 5.09 3.03 -2.33
CA ALA A 71 5.82 2.99 -1.08
C ALA A 71 5.74 1.60 -0.46
N SER A 72 4.56 0.97 -0.45
CA SER A 72 4.42 -0.39 0.07
C SER A 72 5.20 -1.42 -0.74
N THR A 73 5.27 -1.25 -2.07
CA THR A 73 6.10 -2.10 -2.94
C THR A 73 7.59 -1.89 -2.65
N LEU A 74 8.07 -0.65 -2.56
CA LEU A 74 9.49 -0.33 -2.34
C LEU A 74 9.96 -0.60 -0.90
N TYR A 75 9.07 -0.57 0.09
CA TYR A 75 9.42 -0.77 1.49
C TYR A 75 9.43 -2.25 1.89
N HIS A 76 8.79 -3.12 1.08
CA HIS A 76 8.69 -4.56 1.33
C HIS A 76 9.23 -5.44 0.19
N SER A 77 9.89 -4.87 -0.84
CA SER A 77 10.67 -5.61 -1.86
C SER A 77 12.16 -5.59 -1.54
#